data_AF-A0A011RFL4-F1
#
_entry.id   AF-A0A011RFL4-F1
#
_cell.length_a   1.000
_cell.length_b   1.000
_cell.length_c   1.000
_cell.angle_alpha   90.00
_cell.angle_beta   90.00
_cell.angle_gamma   90.00
#
_symmetry.space_group_name_H-M   'P 1'
#
loop_
_entity.id
_entity.type
_entity.pdbx_description
1 polymer ?
#
loop_
_entity_poly.entity_id
_entity_poly.type
_entity_poly.pdbx_seq_one_letter_code
_entity_poly.pdbx_strand_id
1 'polypeptide(L)'
;MSKKARKWPIQSKARCLSAHEASVTGEVSYIQRLAFQRDARVVTLGSLVFFSTQSGDAWLLEPEDGLALKLAEDGDPLPNRIIETTERFMIEWNMTYQIDDTVFIYLDATGSRRVIVGYPIAEIRKAIERGQL
;
A
#
# COMPACT_ATOMS: atom_id res chain seq x y z
N MET A 1 -13.02 37.38 12.43
CA MET A 1 -13.20 36.09 13.13
C MET A 1 -12.56 35.00 12.27
N SER A 2 -11.35 34.55 12.61
CA SER A 2 -10.59 33.60 11.79
C SER A 2 -10.76 32.17 12.33
N LYS A 3 -11.37 31.28 11.55
CA LYS A 3 -11.53 29.86 11.90
C LYS A 3 -10.20 29.15 11.64
N LYS A 4 -9.46 28.82 12.70
CA LYS A 4 -8.24 28.01 12.62
C LYS A 4 -8.61 26.59 12.14
N ALA A 5 -8.13 26.22 10.95
CA ALA A 5 -8.14 24.85 10.48
C ALA A 5 -7.21 24.01 11.36
N ARG A 6 -7.76 22.99 12.04
CA ARG A 6 -6.99 22.04 12.83
C ARG A 6 -6.26 21.10 11.87
N LYS A 7 -4.95 21.30 11.70
CA LYS A 7 -4.06 20.33 11.06
C LYS A 7 -3.82 19.19 12.04
N TRP A 8 -4.37 18.01 11.75
CA TRP A 8 -4.07 16.79 12.49
C TRP A 8 -2.82 16.14 11.87
N PRO A 9 -1.77 15.84 12.63
CA PRO A 9 -0.63 15.11 12.10
C PRO A 9 -1.07 13.66 11.83
N ILE A 10 -1.01 13.24 10.56
CA ILE A 10 -1.18 11.84 10.17
C ILE A 10 -0.03 11.07 10.84
N GLN A 11 -0.35 10.26 11.86
CA GLN A 11 0.64 9.41 12.53
C GLN A 11 0.64 8.04 11.86
N SER A 12 1.30 7.91 10.71
CA SER A 12 1.61 6.60 10.14
C SER A 12 2.73 5.92 10.96
N LYS A 13 2.56 4.64 11.32
CA LYS A 13 3.59 3.84 12.01
C LYS A 13 4.21 2.82 11.03
N ALA A 14 5.43 3.06 10.57
CA ALA A 14 6.15 2.10 9.71
C ALA A 14 6.69 0.89 10.51
N ARG A 15 6.51 -0.33 10.01
CA ARG A 15 7.10 -1.59 10.54
C ARG A 15 7.92 -2.28 9.45
N CYS A 16 9.12 -2.75 9.79
CA CYS A 16 9.95 -3.61 8.94
C CYS A 16 9.98 -5.01 9.58
N LEU A 17 9.76 -6.07 8.80
CA LEU A 17 9.80 -7.46 9.25
C LEU A 17 10.98 -8.21 8.65
N SER A 18 11.45 -9.25 9.35
CA SER A 18 12.53 -10.12 8.88
C SER A 18 11.99 -11.30 8.04
N ALA A 19 12.82 -11.78 7.10
CA ALA A 19 12.46 -12.78 6.10
C ALA A 19 12.01 -14.16 6.65
N HIS A 20 12.31 -14.47 7.92
CA HIS A 20 12.00 -15.79 8.50
C HIS A 20 10.62 -15.85 9.19
N GLU A 21 9.98 -14.71 9.44
CA GLU A 21 8.67 -14.61 10.12
C GLU A 21 7.58 -13.97 9.25
N ALA A 22 7.92 -13.37 8.11
CA ALA A 22 6.99 -12.60 7.30
C ALA A 22 6.63 -13.31 6.00
N SER A 23 5.33 -13.57 5.84
CA SER A 23 4.72 -14.11 4.63
C SER A 23 3.97 -13.00 3.90
N VAL A 24 4.01 -13.02 2.56
CA VAL A 24 3.28 -12.09 1.70
C VAL A 24 1.78 -12.18 1.98
N THR A 25 1.23 -13.39 2.06
CA THR A 25 -0.20 -13.60 2.37
C THR A 25 -0.57 -13.16 3.80
N GLY A 26 0.36 -13.28 4.74
CA GLY A 26 0.24 -12.72 6.09
C GLY A 26 0.13 -11.19 6.07
N GLU A 27 1.02 -10.51 5.34
CA GLU A 27 0.98 -9.05 5.21
C GLU A 27 -0.24 -8.55 4.44
N VAL A 28 -0.71 -9.28 3.42
CA VAL A 28 -2.00 -9.00 2.76
C VAL A 28 -3.16 -9.06 3.75
N SER A 29 -3.25 -10.14 4.53
CA SER A 29 -4.32 -10.30 5.53
C SER A 29 -4.25 -9.20 6.58
N TYR A 30 -3.03 -8.84 7.01
CA TYR A 30 -2.81 -7.76 7.95
C TYR A 30 -3.26 -6.41 7.40
N ILE A 31 -2.86 -6.05 6.18
CA ILE A 31 -3.15 -4.73 5.61
C ILE A 31 -4.61 -4.59 5.19
N GLN A 32 -5.25 -5.66 4.72
CA GLN A 32 -6.71 -5.68 4.47
C GLN A 32 -7.49 -5.43 5.76
N ARG A 33 -7.07 -6.05 6.88
CA ARG A 33 -7.69 -5.79 8.19
C ARG A 33 -7.55 -4.32 8.62
N LEU A 34 -6.41 -3.69 8.35
CA LEU A 34 -6.21 -2.27 8.67
C LEU A 34 -7.05 -1.36 7.76
N ALA A 35 -7.19 -1.70 6.49
CA ALA A 35 -8.12 -1.02 5.58
C ALA A 35 -9.56 -1.08 6.11
N PHE A 36 -10.04 -2.26 6.52
CA PHE A 36 -11.35 -2.41 7.15
C PHE A 36 -11.51 -1.52 8.39
N GLN A 37 -10.45 -1.39 9.19
CA GLN A 37 -10.42 -0.52 10.37
C GLN A 37 -10.20 0.97 10.04
N ARG A 38 -9.98 1.32 8.77
CA ARG A 38 -9.57 2.65 8.30
C ARG A 38 -8.33 3.19 9.01
N ASP A 39 -7.44 2.29 9.45
CA ASP A 39 -6.13 2.62 10.02
C ASP A 39 -5.13 2.81 8.87
N ALA A 40 -4.56 4.01 8.74
CA ALA A 40 -3.53 4.28 7.74
C ALA A 40 -2.18 3.70 8.19
N ARG A 41 -1.64 2.80 7.36
CA ARG A 41 -0.41 2.07 7.68
C ARG A 41 0.43 1.89 6.43
N VAL A 42 1.75 1.90 6.60
CA VAL A 42 2.71 1.49 5.57
C VAL A 42 3.65 0.46 6.20
N VAL A 43 3.84 -0.69 5.57
CA VAL A 43 4.75 -1.75 5.99
C VAL A 43 5.53 -2.28 4.80
N THR A 44 6.72 -2.82 5.06
CA THR A 44 7.61 -3.37 4.02
C THR A 44 7.94 -4.83 4.30
N LEU A 45 8.00 -5.64 3.24
CA LEU A 45 8.52 -7.00 3.24
C LEU A 45 9.49 -7.15 2.07
N GLY A 46 10.80 -7.15 2.35
CA GLY A 46 11.80 -6.97 1.31
C GLY A 46 11.59 -5.63 0.58
N SER A 47 11.57 -5.66 -0.76
CA SER A 47 11.28 -4.50 -1.61
C SER A 47 9.78 -4.19 -1.75
N LEU A 48 8.90 -5.10 -1.34
CA LEU A 48 7.45 -4.91 -1.43
C LEU A 48 6.96 -3.91 -0.38
N VAL A 49 6.04 -3.04 -0.79
CA VAL A 49 5.40 -2.05 0.07
C VAL A 49 3.91 -2.35 0.15
N PHE A 50 3.40 -2.54 1.37
CA PHE A 50 1.97 -2.69 1.63
C PHE A 50 1.50 -1.44 2.35
N PHE A 51 0.34 -0.91 1.96
CA PHE A 51 -0.26 0.19 2.71
C PHE A 51 -1.77 0.12 2.76
N SER A 52 -2.32 0.67 3.83
CA SER A 52 -3.75 0.93 4.05
C SER A 52 -3.96 2.43 4.28
N THR A 53 -5.18 2.88 4.10
CA THR A 53 -5.52 4.31 4.08
C THR A 53 -6.75 4.59 4.96
N GLN A 54 -6.94 5.86 5.34
CA GLN A 54 -8.14 6.27 6.08
C GLN A 54 -9.42 6.18 5.23
N SER A 55 -9.32 6.18 3.89
CA SER A 55 -10.44 5.90 3.00
C SER A 55 -10.82 4.41 2.97
N GLY A 56 -10.03 3.54 3.61
CA GLY A 56 -10.28 2.09 3.63
C GLY A 56 -9.70 1.34 2.42
N ASP A 57 -8.96 2.01 1.54
CA ASP A 57 -8.23 1.30 0.50
C ASP A 57 -6.97 0.64 1.07
N ALA A 58 -6.62 -0.52 0.55
CA ALA A 58 -5.31 -1.15 0.75
C ALA A 58 -4.67 -1.57 -0.57
N TRP A 59 -3.35 -1.57 -0.57
CA TRP A 59 -2.53 -1.77 -1.76
C TRP A 59 -1.25 -2.54 -1.42
N LEU A 60 -0.77 -3.27 -2.42
CA LEU A 60 0.57 -3.85 -2.49
C LEU A 60 1.28 -3.24 -3.71
N LEU A 61 2.50 -2.77 -3.51
CA LEU A 61 3.35 -2.18 -4.53
C LEU A 61 4.65 -2.97 -4.68
N GLU A 62 5.09 -3.07 -5.93
CA GLU A 62 6.46 -3.41 -6.31
C GLU A 62 7.09 -2.13 -6.90
N PRO A 63 8.07 -1.52 -6.22
CA PRO A 63 8.60 -0.22 -6.63
C PRO A 63 9.55 -0.21 -7.83
N GLU A 64 10.22 -1.31 -8.16
CA GLU A 64 11.23 -1.37 -9.23
C GLU A 64 10.59 -1.14 -10.60
N ASP A 65 9.51 -1.84 -10.89
CA ASP A 65 8.75 -1.77 -12.15
C ASP A 65 7.48 -0.91 -12.03
N GLY A 66 7.21 -0.36 -10.85
CA GLY A 66 6.03 0.47 -10.60
C GLY A 66 4.73 -0.34 -10.71
N LEU A 67 4.73 -1.59 -10.26
CA LEU A 67 3.57 -2.47 -10.28
C LEU A 67 2.73 -2.31 -9.03
N ALA A 68 1.42 -2.45 -9.17
CA ALA A 68 0.48 -2.33 -8.08
C ALA A 68 -0.60 -3.42 -8.13
N LEU A 69 -1.09 -3.76 -6.95
CA LEU A 69 -2.24 -4.62 -6.74
C LEU A 69 -3.11 -3.99 -5.66
N LYS A 70 -4.37 -3.69 -5.98
CA LYS A 70 -5.35 -3.21 -5.01
C LYS A 70 -5.84 -4.40 -4.18
N LEU A 71 -5.71 -4.30 -2.86
CA LEU A 71 -6.03 -5.37 -1.90
C LEU A 71 -7.35 -5.14 -1.16
N ALA A 72 -7.78 -3.89 -1.02
CA ALA A 72 -9.07 -3.54 -0.45
C ALA A 72 -9.59 -2.23 -1.06
N GLU A 73 -10.91 -2.06 -1.10
CA GLU A 73 -11.60 -0.85 -1.53
C GLU A 73 -12.65 -0.46 -0.50
N ASP A 74 -12.60 0.76 0.01
CA ASP A 74 -13.50 1.29 1.05
C ASP A 74 -13.68 0.39 2.30
N GLY A 75 -12.64 -0.36 2.64
CA GLY A 75 -12.61 -1.29 3.77
C GLY A 75 -13.00 -2.73 3.42
N ASP A 76 -13.51 -2.97 2.21
CA ASP A 76 -13.84 -4.30 1.74
C ASP A 76 -12.62 -4.99 1.09
N PRO A 77 -12.22 -6.18 1.55
CA PRO A 77 -11.10 -6.90 0.96
C PRO A 77 -11.43 -7.36 -0.46
N LEU A 78 -10.49 -7.13 -1.38
CA LEU A 78 -10.57 -7.60 -2.75
C LEU A 78 -9.88 -8.96 -2.91
N PRO A 79 -10.41 -9.84 -3.78
CA PRO A 79 -9.73 -11.06 -4.14
C PRO A 79 -8.39 -10.72 -4.82
N ASN A 80 -7.36 -11.48 -4.49
CA ASN A 80 -6.03 -11.36 -5.09
C ASN A 80 -5.52 -12.75 -5.50
N ARG A 81 -4.60 -12.78 -6.46
CA ARG A 81 -3.97 -14.01 -6.91
C ARG A 81 -2.50 -14.01 -6.54
N ILE A 82 -2.27 -14.24 -5.25
CA ILE A 82 -0.95 -14.43 -4.67
C ILE A 82 -0.80 -15.91 -4.36
N ILE A 83 0.22 -16.54 -4.93
CA ILE A 83 0.57 -17.93 -4.66
C ILE A 83 1.86 -17.91 -3.86
N GLU A 84 1.83 -18.44 -2.65
CA GLU A 84 2.98 -18.48 -1.74
C GLU A 84 3.24 -19.93 -1.31
N THR A 85 4.50 -20.34 -1.38
CA THR A 85 5.03 -21.60 -0.85
C THR A 85 6.07 -21.27 0.22
N THR A 86 6.62 -22.30 0.88
CA THR A 86 7.66 -22.12 1.90
C THR A 86 8.91 -21.39 1.39
N GLU A 87 9.22 -21.49 0.10
CA GLU A 87 10.47 -20.96 -0.48
C GLU A 87 10.26 -19.76 -1.39
N ARG A 88 9.05 -19.56 -1.94
CA ARG A 88 8.80 -18.62 -3.03
C ARG A 88 7.39 -18.09 -2.99
N PHE A 89 7.19 -16.93 -3.61
CA PHE A 89 5.87 -16.41 -3.92
C PHE A 89 5.79 -15.92 -5.37
N MET A 90 4.56 -15.82 -5.86
CA MET A 90 4.22 -15.23 -7.15
C MET A 90 3.00 -14.33 -6.95
N ILE A 91 3.06 -13.12 -7.49
CA ILE A 91 1.98 -12.13 -7.43
C ILE A 91 1.55 -11.86 -8.87
N GLU A 92 0.25 -12.00 -9.14
CA GLU A 92 -0.34 -11.52 -10.39
C GLU A 92 -0.64 -10.03 -10.29
N TRP A 93 0.23 -9.20 -10.87
CA TRP A 93 0.06 -7.76 -10.96
C TRP A 93 -0.92 -7.40 -12.07
N ASN A 94 -1.83 -6.45 -11.80
CA ASN A 94 -2.84 -6.02 -12.77
C ASN A 94 -2.98 -4.50 -12.90
N MET A 95 -2.09 -3.74 -12.24
CA MET A 95 -2.04 -2.28 -12.31
C MET A 95 -0.59 -1.80 -12.35
N THR A 96 -0.38 -0.62 -12.94
CA THR A 96 0.84 0.15 -12.74
C THR A 96 0.52 1.41 -11.95
N TYR A 97 1.52 1.94 -11.24
CA TYR A 97 1.36 3.15 -10.46
C TYR A 97 2.51 4.14 -10.65
N GLN A 98 2.21 5.38 -10.34
CA GLN A 98 3.19 6.46 -10.25
C GLN A 98 2.82 7.34 -9.05
N ILE A 99 3.84 7.92 -8.43
CA ILE A 99 3.65 8.93 -7.38
C ILE A 99 4.21 10.25 -7.90
N ASP A 100 3.31 11.20 -8.15
CA ASP A 100 3.65 12.56 -8.55
C ASP A 100 3.38 13.49 -7.38
N ASP A 101 4.42 14.17 -6.87
CA ASP A 101 4.37 14.98 -5.65
C ASP A 101 3.59 14.30 -4.50
N THR A 102 2.36 14.76 -4.22
CA THR A 102 1.46 14.25 -3.17
C THR A 102 0.29 13.40 -3.69
N VAL A 103 0.29 13.00 -4.97
CA VAL A 103 -0.80 12.21 -5.57
C VAL A 103 -0.35 10.81 -5.93
N PHE A 104 -1.23 9.85 -5.66
CA PHE A 104 -1.08 8.46 -6.09
C PHE A 104 -1.85 8.27 -7.39
N ILE A 105 -1.18 7.85 -8.45
CA ILE A 105 -1.77 7.65 -9.78
C ILE A 105 -1.65 6.18 -10.10
N TYR A 106 -2.72 5.55 -10.59
CA TYR A 106 -2.65 4.19 -11.12
C TYR A 106 -3.38 4.05 -12.45
N LEU A 107 -2.93 3.09 -13.25
CA LEU A 107 -3.59 2.59 -14.45
C LEU A 107 -4.09 1.18 -14.15
N ASP A 108 -5.37 0.94 -14.34
CA ASP A 108 -5.90 -0.43 -14.26
C ASP A 108 -5.66 -1.22 -15.56
N ALA A 109 -6.01 -2.51 -15.55
CA ALA A 109 -5.86 -3.40 -16.69
C ALA A 109 -6.60 -2.94 -17.96
N THR A 110 -7.57 -2.01 -17.85
CA THR A 110 -8.27 -1.43 -19.01
C THR A 110 -7.56 -0.19 -19.58
N GLY A 111 -6.49 0.26 -18.92
CA GLY A 111 -5.81 1.52 -19.21
C GLY A 111 -6.49 2.74 -18.59
N SER A 112 -7.50 2.55 -17.73
CA SER A 112 -8.18 3.67 -17.09
C SER A 112 -7.28 4.30 -16.02
N ARG A 113 -7.04 5.60 -16.17
CA ARG A 113 -6.21 6.37 -15.23
C ARG A 113 -7.02 6.92 -14.07
N ARG A 114 -6.53 6.68 -12.85
CA ARG A 114 -7.11 7.22 -11.62
C ARG A 114 -6.07 8.05 -10.88
N VAL A 115 -6.52 9.17 -10.34
CA VAL A 115 -5.70 10.10 -9.54
C VAL A 115 -6.31 10.15 -8.16
N ILE A 116 -5.53 9.77 -7.15
CA ILE A 116 -5.96 9.69 -5.77
C ILE A 116 -5.18 10.70 -4.93
N VAL A 117 -5.92 11.48 -4.15
CA VAL A 117 -5.39 12.48 -3.21
C VAL A 117 -5.68 12.01 -1.78
N GLY A 118 -4.76 12.28 -0.86
CA GLY A 118 -4.95 12.01 0.58
C GLY A 118 -4.40 10.67 1.07
N TYR A 119 -3.77 9.88 0.19
CA TYR A 119 -2.97 8.72 0.58
C TYR A 119 -1.69 9.16 1.33
N PRO A 120 -1.10 8.29 2.18
CA PRO A 120 0.09 8.60 2.98
C PRO A 120 1.38 8.59 2.12
N ILE A 121 1.46 9.50 1.14
CA ILE A 121 2.51 9.51 0.11
C ILE A 121 3.92 9.68 0.69
N ALA A 122 4.08 10.54 1.70
CA ALA A 122 5.39 10.77 2.32
C ALA A 122 5.94 9.46 2.92
N GLU A 123 5.07 8.63 3.49
CA GLU A 123 5.46 7.41 4.18
C GLU A 123 5.59 6.24 3.23
N ILE A 124 4.80 6.21 2.15
CA ILE A 124 5.02 5.30 1.02
C ILE A 124 6.40 5.55 0.41
N ARG A 125 6.75 6.81 0.09
CA ARG A 125 8.09 7.15 -0.47
C ARG A 125 9.22 6.72 0.47
N LYS A 126 9.10 7.03 1.76
CA LYS A 126 10.08 6.63 2.76
C LYS A 126 10.21 5.11 2.89
N ALA A 127 9.13 4.35 2.69
CA ALA A 127 9.16 2.89 2.69
C ALA A 127 9.87 2.34 1.45
N ILE A 128 9.60 2.90 0.27
CA ILE A 128 10.28 2.56 -0.99
C ILE A 128 11.79 2.77 -0.85
N GLU A 129 12.21 3.95 -0.36
CA GLU A 129 13.63 4.27 -0.17
C GLU A 129 14.34 3.31 0.80
N ARG A 130 13.63 2.80 1.81
CA ARG A 130 14.18 1.85 2.79
C ARG A 130 14.30 0.43 2.25
N GLY A 131 13.37 0.01 1.39
CA GLY A 131 13.35 -1.33 0.80
C GLY A 131 14.38 -1.55 -0.31
N GLN A 132 15.05 -0.47 -0.75
CA GLN A 132 16.10 -0.48 -1.79
C GLN A 132 17.54 -0.49 -1.22
N LEU A 133 17.69 -0.52 0.11
CA LEU A 133 18.99 -0.58 0.82
C LEU A 133 19.33 -2.03 1.22
#